data_AF-A0A839VKW8-F1
#
_entry.id   AF-A0A839VKW8-F1
#
_cell.length_a   1.000
_cell.length_b   1.000
_cell.length_c   1.000
_cell.angle_alpha   90.00
_cell.angle_beta   90.00
_cell.angle_gamma   90.00
#
_symmetry.space_group_name_H-M   'P 1'
#
loop_
_entity.id
_entity.type
_entity.pdbx_description
1 polymer ?
#
loop_
_entity_poly.entity_id
_entity_poly.type
_entity_poly.pdbx_seq_one_letter_code
_entity_poly.pdbx_strand_id
1 'polypeptide(L)'
;MSTDEFNHFESYEWLGLFNYPDKSIDFPGKLTYTPDKGLQLEFMCQMDSNAKKVGHLHGVLSSGRLCTLVGNFDPPSYGMSIGSVSIYRGKPRFEYAIFGVHADPSEKFRGILMDFPNFQEFFHPQGFQDSAEYSNEPLHVHSGDGLEVSVITSGKFFPVFSDFANRFQSEDPEVLQEIEEFFADLAKRHPAGKISSRVEMKWLLEC
;
A
#
# COMPACT_ATOMS: atom_id res chain seq x y z
N MET A 1 10.37 -4.49 9.41
CA MET A 1 10.56 -3.33 8.51
C MET A 1 9.19 -2.69 8.38
N SER A 2 9.07 -1.38 8.62
CA SER A 2 7.79 -0.70 8.41
C SER A 2 7.47 -0.76 6.93
N THR A 3 6.33 -1.34 6.58
CA THR A 3 5.75 -1.15 5.25
C THR A 3 5.26 0.28 5.25
N ASP A 4 5.99 1.22 4.64
CA ASP A 4 5.47 2.57 4.49
C ASP A 4 4.21 2.46 3.63
N GLU A 5 3.08 2.80 4.24
CA GLU A 5 1.76 2.81 3.62
C GLU A 5 1.63 4.14 2.86
N PHE A 6 1.48 4.07 1.54
CA PHE A 6 1.33 5.25 0.69
C PHE A 6 -0.15 5.52 0.46
N ASN A 7 -0.59 6.74 0.74
CA ASN A 7 -1.95 7.21 0.51
C ASN A 7 -2.05 7.89 -0.85
N HIS A 8 -2.92 7.39 -1.73
CA HIS A 8 -3.11 7.93 -3.07
C HIS A 8 -3.63 9.38 -3.12
N PHE A 9 -4.11 9.94 -2.01
CA PHE A 9 -4.54 11.34 -1.89
C PHE A 9 -3.43 12.29 -1.45
N GLU A 10 -2.26 11.78 -1.09
CA GLU A 10 -1.11 12.57 -0.68
C GLU A 10 -0.10 12.71 -1.82
N SER A 11 0.84 13.64 -1.65
CA SER A 11 1.95 13.84 -2.58
C SER A 11 3.24 13.32 -1.99
N TYR A 12 4.04 12.66 -2.82
CA TYR A 12 5.29 12.04 -2.41
C TYR A 12 6.43 12.39 -3.36
N GLU A 13 7.63 12.45 -2.81
CA GLU A 13 8.86 12.67 -3.55
C GLU A 13 9.92 11.68 -3.09
N TRP A 14 10.59 11.05 -4.04
CA TRP A 14 11.69 10.13 -3.80
C TRP A 14 12.86 10.47 -4.72
N LEU A 15 14.05 10.56 -4.15
CA LEU A 15 15.30 10.60 -4.91
C LEU A 15 15.81 9.17 -5.05
N GLY A 16 16.40 8.84 -6.20
CA GLY A 16 16.93 7.49 -6.42
C GLY A 16 17.87 7.41 -7.62
N LEU A 17 18.48 6.22 -7.75
CA LEU A 17 19.19 5.81 -8.95
C LEU A 17 18.28 4.88 -9.73
N PHE A 18 18.07 5.19 -11.00
CA PHE A 18 17.22 4.44 -11.91
C PHE A 18 18.07 3.85 -13.03
N ASN A 19 17.67 2.70 -13.54
CA ASN A 19 18.40 2.01 -14.59
C ASN A 19 17.47 1.24 -15.51
N TYR A 20 18.02 0.95 -16.69
CA TYR A 20 17.40 0.04 -17.63
C TYR A 20 17.43 -1.38 -17.05
N PRO A 21 16.49 -2.26 -17.43
CA PRO A 21 16.44 -3.64 -16.91
C PRO A 21 17.72 -4.45 -17.21
N ASP A 22 18.37 -4.17 -18.35
CA ASP A 22 19.65 -4.76 -18.74
C ASP A 22 20.88 -4.10 -18.09
N LYS A 23 20.65 -3.07 -17.26
CA LYS A 23 21.66 -2.24 -16.59
C LYS A 23 22.63 -1.54 -17.54
N SER A 24 22.26 -1.36 -18.81
CA SER A 24 23.13 -0.69 -19.77
C SER A 24 23.30 0.81 -19.49
N ILE A 25 22.31 1.41 -18.83
CA ILE A 25 22.30 2.83 -18.47
C ILE A 25 21.74 2.95 -17.05
N ASP A 26 22.44 3.68 -16.19
CA ASP A 26 21.95 4.17 -14.91
C ASP A 26 21.99 5.70 -14.86
N PHE A 27 21.09 6.29 -14.08
CA PHE A 27 21.00 7.72 -13.93
C PHE A 27 20.30 8.11 -12.63
N PRO A 28 20.68 9.24 -12.02
CA PRO A 28 19.93 9.79 -10.91
C PRO A 28 18.59 10.34 -11.41
N GLY A 29 17.57 10.21 -10.56
CA GLY A 29 16.25 10.76 -10.85
C GLY A 29 15.49 11.13 -9.59
N LYS A 30 14.48 11.97 -9.79
CA LYS A 30 13.52 12.37 -8.77
C LYS A 30 12.14 11.87 -9.19
N LEU A 31 11.67 10.84 -8.51
CA LEU A 31 10.33 10.29 -8.67
C LEU A 31 9.37 11.13 -7.82
N THR A 32 8.28 11.58 -8.42
CA THR A 32 7.22 12.31 -7.73
C THR A 32 5.88 11.68 -8.03
N TYR A 33 5.04 11.54 -7.02
CA TYR A 33 3.63 11.24 -7.17
C TYR A 33 2.81 12.41 -6.66
N THR A 34 1.83 12.86 -7.44
CA THR A 34 0.76 13.72 -6.94
C THR A 34 -0.59 13.19 -7.45
N PRO A 35 -1.69 13.37 -6.69
CA PRO A 35 -3.00 12.85 -7.10
C PRO A 35 -3.47 13.37 -8.47
N ASP A 36 -3.09 14.60 -8.84
CA ASP A 36 -3.50 15.27 -10.07
C ASP A 36 -2.60 14.94 -11.29
N LYS A 37 -1.34 14.55 -11.09
CA LYS A 37 -0.38 14.32 -12.18
C LYS A 37 0.08 12.87 -12.29
N GLY A 38 -0.28 12.03 -11.32
CA GLY A 38 0.20 10.66 -11.22
C GLY A 38 1.70 10.61 -10.97
N LEU A 39 2.32 9.53 -11.43
CA LEU A 39 3.72 9.24 -11.22
C LEU A 39 4.59 9.86 -12.31
N GLN A 40 5.60 10.66 -11.93
CA GLN A 40 6.52 11.31 -12.85
C GLN A 40 7.97 11.12 -12.39
N LEU A 41 8.88 10.88 -13.34
CA LEU A 41 10.31 10.82 -13.07
C LEU A 41 11.01 12.02 -13.71
N GLU A 42 11.51 12.94 -12.91
CA GLU A 42 12.44 13.97 -13.37
C GLU A 42 13.85 13.38 -13.45
N PHE A 43 14.47 13.46 -14.63
CA PHE A 43 15.82 12.94 -14.84
C PHE A 43 16.66 13.89 -15.69
N MET A 44 17.98 13.75 -15.54
CA MET A 44 18.98 14.35 -16.43
C MET A 44 20.17 13.40 -16.52
N CYS A 45 20.55 13.00 -17.72
CA CYS A 45 21.73 12.17 -17.92
C CYS A 45 22.32 12.39 -19.31
N GLN A 46 23.59 12.02 -19.44
CA GLN A 46 24.19 11.77 -20.74
C GLN A 46 23.82 10.35 -21.13
N MET A 47 23.28 10.17 -22.34
CA MET A 47 23.07 8.85 -22.90
C MET A 47 23.81 8.75 -24.21
N ASP A 48 24.39 7.58 -24.47
CA ASP A 48 24.95 7.28 -25.76
C ASP A 48 23.84 7.15 -26.82
N SER A 49 24.22 7.14 -28.09
CA SER A 49 23.31 6.92 -29.23
C SER A 49 22.52 5.60 -29.18
N ASN A 50 22.83 4.73 -28.21
CA ASN A 50 22.16 3.46 -27.94
C ASN A 50 20.99 3.58 -26.94
N ALA A 51 20.59 4.78 -26.51
CA ALA A 51 19.38 4.97 -25.71
C ALA A 51 18.16 4.41 -26.45
N LYS A 52 17.52 3.40 -25.86
CA LYS A 52 16.37 2.71 -26.44
C LYS A 52 15.13 2.97 -25.60
N LYS A 53 13.99 2.91 -26.26
CA LYS A 53 12.71 2.85 -25.57
C LYS A 53 12.62 1.56 -24.74
N VAL A 54 12.25 1.67 -23.47
CA VAL A 54 11.98 0.56 -22.56
C VAL A 54 10.58 0.71 -21.93
N GLY A 55 9.96 -0.42 -21.60
CA GLY A 55 8.61 -0.45 -21.01
C GLY A 55 8.58 -0.34 -19.49
N HIS A 56 9.74 -0.39 -18.84
CA HIS A 56 9.88 -0.21 -17.40
C HIS A 56 11.33 0.18 -17.05
N LEU A 57 11.50 0.69 -15.84
CA LEU A 57 12.80 0.99 -15.23
C LEU A 57 12.88 0.32 -13.85
N HIS A 58 14.08 -0.08 -13.46
CA HIS A 58 14.37 -0.46 -12.08
C HIS A 58 14.99 0.73 -11.34
N GLY A 59 14.71 0.85 -10.05
CA GLY A 59 15.17 1.96 -9.22
C GLY A 59 15.58 1.52 -7.83
N VAL A 60 16.57 2.20 -7.27
CA VAL A 60 16.93 2.12 -5.85
C VAL A 60 16.78 3.51 -5.28
N LEU A 61 15.79 3.68 -4.39
CA LEU A 61 15.52 4.95 -3.72
C LEU A 61 16.63 5.27 -2.72
N SER A 62 16.75 6.54 -2.33
CA SER A 62 17.72 7.01 -1.34
C SER A 62 17.57 6.32 0.03
N SER A 63 16.39 5.78 0.33
CA SER A 63 16.13 4.94 1.51
C SER A 63 16.69 3.51 1.40
N GLY A 64 17.25 3.12 0.24
CA GLY A 64 17.65 1.75 -0.08
C GLY A 64 16.49 0.87 -0.56
N ARG A 65 15.26 1.38 -0.59
CA ARG A 65 14.08 0.63 -1.06
C ARG A 65 14.14 0.46 -2.58
N LEU A 66 13.95 -0.78 -3.05
CA LEU A 66 13.83 -1.09 -4.47
C LEU A 66 12.50 -0.57 -5.02
N CYS A 67 12.46 -0.20 -6.29
CA CYS A 67 11.22 0.03 -7.01
C CYS A 67 11.33 -0.34 -8.50
N THR A 68 10.17 -0.63 -9.10
CA THR A 68 10.01 -0.82 -10.54
C THR A 68 9.01 0.21 -11.05
N LEU A 69 9.40 1.03 -12.00
CA LEU A 69 8.53 2.00 -12.66
C LEU A 69 8.03 1.39 -13.97
N VAL A 70 6.72 1.21 -14.11
CA VAL A 70 6.14 0.64 -15.34
C VAL A 70 5.51 1.75 -16.17
N GLY A 71 5.89 1.78 -17.45
CA GLY A 71 5.49 2.81 -18.39
C GLY A 71 6.55 3.03 -19.48
N ASN A 72 6.12 3.65 -20.58
CA ASN A 72 7.00 3.93 -21.71
C ASN A 72 8.07 4.97 -21.34
N PHE A 73 9.33 4.55 -21.24
CA PHE A 73 10.48 5.44 -21.11
C PHE A 73 11.21 5.50 -22.45
N ASP A 74 11.18 6.67 -23.09
CA ASP A 74 11.80 6.92 -24.39
C ASP A 74 12.70 8.16 -24.32
N PRO A 75 13.95 8.02 -23.83
CA PRO A 75 14.86 9.14 -23.66
C PRO A 75 15.16 9.94 -24.93
N PRO A 76 15.30 9.34 -26.12
CA PRO A 76 15.47 10.08 -27.37
C PRO A 76 14.46 11.22 -27.58
N SER A 77 13.22 11.06 -27.11
CA SER A 77 12.18 12.09 -27.17
C SER A 77 12.45 13.32 -26.27
N TYR A 78 13.47 13.26 -25.41
CA TYR A 78 13.85 14.28 -24.43
C TYR A 78 15.30 14.77 -24.59
N GLY A 79 15.93 14.46 -25.73
CA GLY A 79 17.34 14.75 -26.00
C GLY A 79 17.58 16.14 -26.60
N MET A 80 18.69 16.76 -26.21
CA MET A 80 19.29 17.89 -26.90
C MET A 80 20.78 17.63 -27.09
N SER A 81 21.26 17.77 -28.33
CA SER A 81 22.68 17.69 -28.64
C SER A 81 23.27 19.09 -28.80
N ILE A 82 24.32 19.39 -28.04
CA ILE A 82 25.11 20.62 -28.14
C ILE A 82 26.55 20.21 -28.44
N GLY A 83 26.95 20.33 -29.71
CA GLY A 83 28.28 19.91 -30.17
C GLY A 83 28.49 18.40 -29.99
N SER A 84 29.55 18.02 -29.27
CA SER A 84 29.86 16.61 -28.95
C SER A 84 29.11 16.06 -27.72
N VAL A 85 28.33 16.90 -27.03
CA VAL A 85 27.64 16.52 -25.80
C VAL A 85 26.15 16.34 -26.09
N SER A 86 25.62 15.16 -25.78
CA SER A 86 24.18 14.90 -25.80
C SER A 86 23.65 14.81 -24.37
N ILE A 87 22.69 15.68 -24.05
CA ILE A 87 22.05 15.73 -22.73
C ILE A 87 20.58 15.36 -22.91
N TYR A 88 20.12 14.41 -22.13
CA TYR A 88 18.73 13.98 -22.09
C TYR A 88 18.12 14.43 -20.77
N ARG A 89 17.04 15.21 -20.85
CA ARG A 89 16.37 15.75 -19.67
C ARG A 89 14.88 15.75 -19.89
N GLY A 90 14.14 15.10 -18.99
CA GLY A 90 12.69 15.00 -19.12
C GLY A 90 11.98 14.79 -17.80
N LYS A 91 10.64 14.84 -17.88
CA LYS A 91 9.71 14.46 -16.80
C LYS A 91 8.65 13.47 -17.31
N PRO A 92 9.03 12.31 -17.85
CA PRO A 92 8.08 11.30 -18.32
C PRO A 92 7.13 10.86 -17.20
N ARG A 93 5.91 10.51 -17.62
CA ARG A 93 4.88 9.89 -16.76
C ARG A 93 5.00 8.38 -16.82
N PHE A 94 4.72 7.73 -15.70
CA PHE A 94 4.64 6.28 -15.57
C PHE A 94 3.22 5.89 -15.15
N GLU A 95 2.82 4.68 -15.51
CA GLU A 95 1.49 4.14 -15.22
C GLU A 95 1.36 3.79 -13.74
N TYR A 96 2.38 3.12 -13.19
CA TYR A 96 2.45 2.75 -11.78
C TYR A 96 3.89 2.45 -11.33
N ALA A 97 4.08 2.34 -10.01
CA ALA A 97 5.31 1.86 -9.39
C ALA A 97 5.04 0.65 -8.50
N ILE A 98 5.92 -0.33 -8.56
CA ILE A 98 5.96 -1.46 -7.62
C ILE A 98 7.12 -1.22 -6.66
N PHE A 99 6.85 -1.05 -5.37
CA PHE A 99 7.89 -0.83 -4.38
C PHE A 99 8.27 -2.12 -3.66
N GLY A 100 9.56 -2.28 -3.36
CA GLY A 100 10.13 -3.45 -2.67
C GLY A 100 10.75 -4.50 -3.58
N VAL A 101 10.60 -4.39 -4.91
CA VAL A 101 11.11 -5.37 -5.88
C VAL A 101 11.52 -4.71 -7.21
N HIS A 102 12.50 -5.31 -7.87
CA HIS A 102 12.82 -5.13 -9.29
C HIS A 102 12.12 -6.24 -10.07
N ALA A 103 10.90 -5.97 -10.51
CA ALA A 103 10.07 -6.94 -11.21
C ALA A 103 10.26 -6.82 -12.72
N ASP A 104 10.26 -7.96 -13.39
CA ASP A 104 10.16 -8.05 -14.85
C ASP A 104 8.68 -8.20 -15.28
N PRO A 105 8.28 -7.72 -16.48
CA PRO A 105 6.91 -7.84 -16.96
C PRO A 105 6.37 -9.28 -17.08
N SER A 106 7.27 -10.27 -17.14
CA SER A 106 6.91 -11.69 -17.18
C SER A 106 6.69 -12.32 -15.80
N GLU A 107 7.07 -11.61 -14.73
CA GLU A 107 6.87 -12.11 -13.37
C GLU A 107 5.38 -12.17 -13.03
N LYS A 108 5.02 -13.17 -12.24
CA LYS A 108 3.66 -13.38 -11.78
C LYS A 108 3.61 -13.17 -10.27
N PHE A 109 2.65 -12.37 -9.84
CA PHE A 109 2.30 -12.24 -8.43
C PHE A 109 1.25 -13.29 -8.08
N ARG A 110 1.27 -13.76 -6.83
CA ARG A 110 0.31 -14.76 -6.35
C ARG A 110 -1.11 -14.19 -6.24
N GLY A 111 -1.22 -12.90 -5.99
CA GLY A 111 -2.47 -12.17 -5.84
C GLY A 111 -2.23 -10.71 -5.51
N ILE A 112 -3.30 -9.94 -5.40
CA ILE A 112 -3.30 -8.51 -5.06
C ILE A 112 -4.27 -8.29 -3.91
N LEU A 113 -3.82 -7.54 -2.90
CA LEU A 113 -4.66 -7.08 -1.80
C LEU A 113 -4.84 -5.57 -1.92
N MET A 114 -6.08 -5.11 -2.06
CA MET A 114 -6.41 -3.70 -2.23
C MET A 114 -7.18 -3.18 -1.02
N ASP A 115 -6.73 -2.04 -0.50
CA ASP A 115 -7.44 -1.24 0.51
C ASP A 115 -8.04 -0.02 -0.20
N PHE A 116 -9.37 0.09 -0.19
CA PHE A 116 -10.06 1.25 -0.72
C PHE A 116 -10.58 2.12 0.43
N PRO A 117 -10.28 3.44 0.41
CA PRO A 117 -10.88 4.38 1.34
C PRO A 117 -12.41 4.26 1.35
N ASN A 118 -12.99 4.08 2.54
CA ASN A 118 -14.43 3.93 2.76
C ASN A 118 -15.08 2.72 2.05
N PHE A 119 -14.33 1.66 1.74
CA PHE A 119 -14.88 0.47 1.07
C PHE A 119 -16.08 -0.16 1.81
N GLN A 120 -16.11 -0.05 3.13
CA GLN A 120 -17.20 -0.50 3.98
C GLN A 120 -18.55 0.17 3.68
N GLU A 121 -18.56 1.41 3.15
CA GLU A 121 -19.81 2.14 2.83
C GLU A 121 -20.56 1.54 1.63
N PHE A 122 -19.91 0.72 0.82
CA PHE A 122 -20.58 -0.02 -0.26
C PHE A 122 -21.43 -1.19 0.28
N PHE A 123 -21.12 -1.67 1.49
CA PHE A 123 -21.77 -2.84 2.09
C PHE A 123 -22.70 -2.46 3.26
N HIS A 124 -22.47 -1.31 3.91
CA HIS A 124 -23.26 -0.85 5.03
C HIS A 124 -23.74 0.60 4.83
N PRO A 125 -24.96 0.94 5.28
CA PRO A 125 -25.44 2.33 5.28
C PRO A 125 -24.46 3.24 6.02
N GLN A 126 -24.31 4.47 5.51
CA GLN A 126 -23.41 5.46 6.07
C GLN A 126 -23.68 5.69 7.57
N GLY A 127 -22.62 5.67 8.38
CA GLY A 127 -22.69 5.82 9.84
C GLY A 127 -22.78 4.50 10.64
N PHE A 128 -22.92 3.35 9.99
CA PHE A 128 -22.96 2.02 10.65
C PHE A 128 -21.71 1.17 10.40
N GLN A 129 -20.59 1.81 10.07
CA GLN A 129 -19.33 1.13 9.76
C GLN A 129 -18.81 0.31 10.95
N ASP A 130 -19.02 0.78 12.19
CA ASP A 130 -18.65 0.05 13.40
C ASP A 130 -19.58 -1.14 13.69
N SER A 131 -20.76 -1.20 13.05
CA SER A 131 -21.68 -2.34 13.18
C SER A 131 -21.30 -3.52 12.29
N ALA A 132 -20.35 -3.32 11.37
CA ALA A 132 -19.84 -4.39 10.53
C ALA A 132 -19.16 -5.47 11.38
N GLU A 133 -19.56 -6.72 11.17
CA GLU A 133 -18.99 -7.87 11.87
C GLU A 133 -17.57 -8.17 11.36
N TYR A 134 -16.68 -8.51 12.28
CA TYR A 134 -15.38 -9.07 11.90
C TYR A 134 -15.54 -10.54 11.53
N SER A 135 -14.94 -10.95 10.43
CA SER A 135 -14.94 -12.34 9.99
C SER A 135 -13.51 -12.82 9.69
N ASN A 136 -13.21 -14.05 10.09
CA ASN A 136 -11.99 -14.74 9.65
C ASN A 136 -12.16 -15.41 8.29
N GLU A 137 -13.40 -15.46 7.78
CA GLU A 137 -13.75 -15.97 6.46
C GLU A 137 -14.10 -14.79 5.54
N PRO A 138 -13.93 -14.93 4.21
CA PRO A 138 -14.35 -13.90 3.28
C PRO A 138 -15.83 -13.55 3.44
N LEU A 139 -16.13 -12.25 3.52
CA LEU A 139 -17.49 -11.74 3.57
C LEU A 139 -18.26 -11.98 2.27
N HIS A 140 -17.53 -11.96 1.15
CA HIS A 140 -18.05 -12.28 -0.16
C HIS A 140 -16.96 -12.96 -0.99
N VAL A 141 -17.35 -13.91 -1.83
CA VAL A 141 -16.46 -14.54 -2.81
C VAL A 141 -17.19 -14.58 -4.14
N HIS A 142 -16.54 -14.09 -5.18
CA HIS A 142 -17.01 -14.18 -6.54
C HIS A 142 -15.94 -14.80 -7.42
N SER A 143 -16.30 -15.83 -8.18
CA SER A 143 -15.39 -16.49 -9.12
C SER A 143 -15.91 -16.29 -10.54
N GLY A 144 -15.10 -15.70 -11.41
CA GLY A 144 -15.44 -15.43 -12.81
C GLY A 144 -14.20 -15.39 -13.68
N ASP A 145 -14.28 -15.96 -14.89
CA ASP A 145 -13.18 -15.96 -15.89
C ASP A 145 -11.81 -16.44 -15.38
N GLY A 146 -11.81 -17.35 -14.39
CA GLY A 146 -10.59 -17.89 -13.79
C GLY A 146 -9.93 -16.99 -12.74
N LEU A 147 -10.57 -15.88 -12.37
CA LEU A 147 -10.19 -15.02 -11.26
C LEU A 147 -11.18 -15.23 -10.10
N GLU A 148 -10.64 -15.43 -8.90
CA GLU A 148 -11.42 -15.39 -7.67
C GLU A 148 -11.18 -14.03 -7.01
N VAL A 149 -12.27 -13.33 -6.70
CA VAL A 149 -12.23 -12.06 -6.02
C VAL A 149 -13.00 -12.20 -4.72
N SER A 150 -12.36 -11.88 -3.61
CA SER A 150 -12.94 -12.00 -2.28
C SER A 150 -12.89 -10.67 -1.53
N VAL A 151 -13.94 -10.40 -0.74
CA VAL A 151 -13.99 -9.28 0.20
C VAL A 151 -13.65 -9.85 1.56
N ILE A 152 -12.53 -9.43 2.15
CA ILE A 152 -12.07 -9.90 3.45
C ILE A 152 -11.99 -8.75 4.44
N THR A 153 -12.00 -9.09 5.74
CA THR A 153 -11.73 -8.11 6.80
C THR A 153 -10.38 -8.34 7.44
N SER A 154 -9.62 -7.27 7.65
CA SER A 154 -8.42 -7.27 8.48
C SER A 154 -8.69 -6.42 9.72
N GLY A 155 -8.63 -7.03 10.89
CA GLY A 155 -8.90 -6.37 12.17
C GLY A 155 -7.63 -6.18 12.99
N LYS A 156 -7.45 -4.98 13.56
CA LYS A 156 -6.46 -4.74 14.60
C LYS A 156 -7.14 -4.82 15.95
N PHE A 157 -6.65 -5.71 16.79
CA PHE A 157 -7.21 -5.94 18.12
C PHE A 157 -6.18 -5.63 19.19
N PHE A 158 -6.63 -5.03 20.29
CA PHE A 158 -5.81 -4.75 21.45
C PHE A 158 -6.25 -5.66 22.61
N PRO A 159 -5.32 -6.40 23.25
CA PRO A 159 -5.66 -7.22 24.40
C PRO A 159 -6.31 -6.38 25.49
N VAL A 160 -7.49 -6.79 25.95
CA VAL A 160 -8.10 -6.18 27.12
C VAL A 160 -7.50 -6.88 28.33
N PHE A 161 -6.57 -6.21 29.00
CA PHE A 161 -6.08 -6.63 30.31
C PHE A 161 -7.18 -6.43 31.36
N SER A 162 -6.90 -6.80 32.61
CA SER A 162 -7.81 -6.63 33.77
C SER A 162 -8.29 -5.20 34.05
N ASP A 163 -7.93 -4.23 33.21
CA ASP A 163 -8.25 -2.82 33.35
C ASP A 163 -9.48 -2.44 32.51
N PHE A 164 -10.54 -3.24 32.64
CA PHE A 164 -11.82 -3.03 31.95
C PHE A 164 -12.49 -1.71 32.39
N ALA A 165 -12.25 -1.29 33.63
CA ALA A 165 -12.68 -0.01 34.21
C ALA A 165 -12.29 1.19 33.34
N ASN A 166 -11.08 1.17 32.80
CA ASN A 166 -10.55 2.27 31.98
C ASN A 166 -11.02 2.21 30.51
N ARG A 167 -11.83 1.21 30.14
CA ARG A 167 -12.35 1.03 28.77
C ARG A 167 -13.84 1.34 28.66
N PHE A 168 -14.57 1.28 29.77
CA PHE A 168 -16.01 1.51 29.80
C PHE A 168 -16.34 2.69 30.71
N GLN A 169 -17.37 3.45 30.36
CA GLN A 169 -17.89 4.52 31.20
C GLN A 169 -19.39 4.32 31.37
N SER A 170 -19.87 4.50 32.59
CA SER A 170 -21.29 4.46 32.95
C SER A 170 -21.59 5.62 33.89
N GLU A 171 -22.79 6.16 33.80
CA GLU A 171 -23.33 7.08 34.80
C GLU A 171 -23.71 6.34 36.10
N ASP A 172 -23.90 5.02 36.00
CA ASP A 172 -24.17 4.11 37.12
C ASP A 172 -22.90 3.33 37.49
N PRO A 173 -22.30 3.58 38.66
CA PRO A 173 -21.11 2.86 39.13
C PRO A 173 -21.33 1.36 39.35
N GLU A 174 -22.55 0.93 39.68
CA GLU A 174 -22.85 -0.50 39.91
C GLU A 174 -22.66 -1.29 38.61
N VAL A 175 -23.03 -0.70 37.46
CA VAL A 175 -22.85 -1.31 36.14
C VAL A 175 -21.36 -1.52 35.81
N LEU A 176 -20.49 -0.56 36.13
CA LEU A 176 -19.04 -0.72 35.91
C LEU A 176 -18.47 -1.86 36.75
N GLN A 177 -18.91 -1.94 38.01
CA GLN A 177 -18.51 -3.01 38.91
C GLN A 177 -18.97 -4.39 38.39
N GLU A 178 -20.23 -4.51 37.94
CA GLU A 178 -20.73 -5.77 37.36
C GLU A 178 -19.96 -6.19 36.11
N ILE A 179 -19.58 -5.23 35.26
CA ILE A 179 -18.76 -5.48 34.07
C ILE A 179 -17.38 -6.01 34.46
N GLU A 180 -16.72 -5.38 35.45
CA GLU A 180 -15.42 -5.82 35.95
C GLU A 180 -15.46 -7.24 36.53
N GLU A 181 -16.44 -7.52 37.39
CA GLU A 181 -16.63 -8.84 38.00
C GLU A 181 -16.90 -9.91 36.95
N PHE A 182 -17.76 -9.60 35.97
CA PHE A 182 -18.05 -10.50 34.85
C PHE A 182 -16.79 -10.88 34.06
N PHE A 183 -15.98 -9.88 33.66
CA PHE A 183 -14.77 -10.15 32.88
C PHE A 183 -13.68 -10.86 33.71
N ALA A 184 -13.56 -10.54 35.00
CA ALA A 184 -12.64 -11.23 35.90
C ALA A 184 -12.99 -12.73 36.03
N ASP A 185 -14.28 -13.05 36.17
CA ASP A 185 -14.74 -14.44 36.24
C ASP A 185 -14.69 -15.16 34.90
N LEU A 186 -14.91 -14.46 33.79
CA LEU A 186 -14.72 -15.01 32.44
C LEU A 186 -13.26 -15.40 32.20
N ALA A 187 -12.30 -14.56 32.60
CA ALA A 187 -10.87 -14.84 32.47
C ALA A 187 -10.43 -16.04 33.32
N LYS A 188 -11.00 -16.23 34.52
CA LYS A 188 -10.74 -17.42 35.35
C LYS A 188 -11.28 -18.70 34.71
N ARG A 189 -12.48 -18.65 34.12
CA ARG A 189 -13.11 -19.82 33.47
C ARG A 189 -12.44 -20.21 32.16
N HIS A 190 -11.84 -19.24 31.46
CA HIS A 190 -11.19 -19.44 30.17
C HIS A 190 -9.74 -18.91 30.19
N PRO A 191 -8.82 -19.54 30.94
CA PRO A 191 -7.46 -19.01 31.15
C PRO A 191 -6.59 -18.99 29.89
N ALA A 192 -6.93 -19.78 28.87
CA ALA A 192 -6.30 -19.74 27.55
C ALA A 192 -6.99 -18.76 26.57
N GLY A 193 -8.19 -18.28 26.92
CA GLY A 193 -8.96 -17.36 26.10
C GLY A 193 -8.42 -15.94 26.23
N LYS A 194 -7.93 -15.38 25.13
CA LYS A 194 -7.51 -13.97 25.08
C LYS A 194 -8.70 -13.11 24.67
N ILE A 195 -9.06 -12.15 25.51
CA ILE A 195 -10.08 -11.15 25.20
C ILE A 195 -9.35 -9.93 24.62
N SER A 196 -9.80 -9.47 23.47
CA SER A 196 -9.25 -8.28 22.81
C SER A 196 -10.38 -7.39 22.34
N SER A 197 -10.20 -6.07 22.45
CA SER A 197 -11.11 -5.10 21.86
C SER A 197 -10.64 -4.74 20.47
N ARG A 198 -11.60 -4.54 19.55
CA ARG A 198 -11.31 -4.07 18.20
C ARG A 198 -10.87 -2.61 18.28
N VAL A 199 -9.75 -2.29 17.64
CA VAL A 199 -9.22 -0.93 17.51
C VAL A 199 -9.51 -0.39 16.12
N GLU A 200 -9.34 -1.24 15.12
CA GLU A 200 -9.49 -0.86 13.71
C GLU A 200 -9.99 -2.06 12.93
N MET A 201 -10.74 -1.79 11.87
CA MET A 201 -11.13 -2.80 10.90
C MET A 201 -11.01 -2.23 9.50
N LYS A 202 -10.24 -2.92 8.65
CA LYS A 202 -10.10 -2.63 7.23
C LYS A 202 -10.86 -3.67 6.44
N TRP A 203 -11.49 -3.23 5.36
CA TRP A 203 -12.13 -4.09 4.38
C TRP A 203 -11.27 -4.09 3.14
N LEU A 204 -10.88 -5.28 2.70
CA LEU A 204 -9.91 -5.45 1.64
C LEU A 204 -10.51 -6.28 0.50
N LEU A 205 -10.11 -5.96 -0.72
CA LEU A 205 -10.39 -6.78 -1.88
C LEU A 205 -9.16 -7.64 -2.16
N GLU A 206 -9.31 -8.95 -2.12
CA GLU A 206 -8.27 -9.93 -2.43
C GLU A 206 -8.59 -10.60 -3.77
N CYS A 207 -7.60 -10.62 -4.67
CA CYS A 207 -7.68 -11.20 -6.01
C CYS A 207 -6.48 -12.09 -6.31
#